data_AF-A0A7C0VCG8-F1
#
_entry.id   AF-A0A7C0VCG8-F1
#
_cell.length_a   1.000
_cell.length_b   1.000
_cell.length_c   1.000
_cell.angle_alpha   90.00
_cell.angle_beta   90.00
_cell.angle_gamma   90.00
#
_symmetry.space_group_name_H-M   'P 1'
#
loop_
_entity.id
_entity.type
_entity.pdbx_description
1 polymer ?
#
loop_
_entity_poly.entity_id
_entity_poly.type
_entity_poly.pdbx_seq_one_letter_code
_entity_poly.pdbx_strand_id
1 'polypeptide(L)'
;MTLSVDIENLYGNLKMTTHAEDLKFRLVTVELLRTAKKRYTYRALKAKTGLPVTVLSRYVKGHVLPNTERARQLWKTLSKIVSLEKELKSRIKFNKDGYFDNTSIV
;
A
#
# COMPACT_ATOMS: atom_id res chain seq x y z
N MET A 1 11.44 -12.29 -20.19
CA MET A 1 10.21 -13.08 -20.37
C MET A 1 10.35 -14.25 -19.40
N THR A 2 10.00 -14.12 -18.12
CA THR A 2 8.65 -14.34 -17.57
C THR A 2 8.57 -13.81 -16.12
N LEU A 3 8.44 -12.50 -15.93
CA LEU A 3 8.07 -11.90 -14.61
C LEU A 3 6.56 -12.03 -14.31
N SER A 4 5.79 -12.65 -15.22
CA SER A 4 4.36 -12.89 -15.08
C SER A 4 4.02 -14.19 -14.33
N VAL A 5 4.92 -15.18 -14.34
CA VAL A 5 4.65 -16.53 -13.81
C VAL A 5 4.69 -16.55 -12.26
N ASP A 6 5.46 -15.66 -11.63
CA ASP A 6 5.59 -15.63 -10.17
C ASP A 6 4.40 -14.94 -9.47
N ILE A 7 3.73 -14.01 -10.16
CA ILE A 7 2.60 -13.29 -9.59
C ILE A 7 1.38 -14.21 -9.48
N GLU A 8 1.09 -15.00 -10.51
CA GLU A 8 -0.02 -15.96 -10.48
C GLU A 8 0.18 -17.04 -9.40
N ASN A 9 1.41 -17.52 -9.20
CA ASN A 9 1.73 -18.46 -8.12
C ASN A 9 1.57 -17.83 -6.72
N LEU A 10 1.87 -16.54 -6.56
CA LEU A 10 1.61 -15.82 -5.31
C LEU A 10 0.11 -15.72 -5.00
N TYR A 11 -0.74 -15.53 -6.02
CA TYR A 11 -2.21 -15.53 -5.87
C TYR A 11 -2.80 -16.94 -5.72
N GLY A 12 -2.18 -17.97 -6.31
CA GLY A 12 -2.55 -19.37 -6.18
C GLY A 12 -2.37 -19.92 -4.75
N ASN A 13 -1.30 -19.52 -4.06
CA ASN A 13 -1.04 -19.92 -2.67
C ASN A 13 -1.95 -19.23 -1.63
N LEU A 14 -2.58 -18.11 -1.97
CA LEU A 14 -3.56 -17.44 -1.10
C LEU A 14 -4.86 -18.25 -0.92
N LYS A 15 -5.08 -19.29 -1.72
CA LYS A 15 -6.25 -20.18 -1.62
C LYS A 15 -6.19 -21.13 -0.40
N MET A 16 -5.03 -21.28 0.23
CA MET A 16 -4.80 -22.10 1.42
C MET A 16 -4.50 -21.26 2.67
N THR A 17 -5.18 -20.12 2.82
CA THR A 17 -5.06 -19.30 4.04
C THR A 17 -6.22 -19.62 4.97
N THR A 18 -5.91 -19.91 6.24
CA THR A 18 -6.93 -20.09 7.28
C THR A 18 -7.76 -18.83 7.41
N HIS A 19 -9.00 -18.94 7.90
CA HIS A 19 -9.84 -17.77 8.17
C HIS A 19 -9.15 -16.73 9.07
N ALA A 20 -8.29 -17.20 9.99
CA ALA A 20 -7.48 -16.34 10.85
C ALA A 20 -6.43 -15.54 10.06
N GLU A 21 -5.74 -16.18 9.11
CA GLU A 21 -4.74 -15.52 8.26
C GLU A 21 -5.37 -14.51 7.30
N ASP A 22 -6.52 -14.84 6.70
CA ASP A 22 -7.27 -13.88 5.87
C ASP A 22 -7.70 -12.65 6.67
N LEU A 23 -8.22 -12.87 7.88
CA LEU A 23 -8.59 -11.77 8.78
C LEU A 23 -7.38 -10.91 9.14
N LYS A 24 -6.25 -11.54 9.49
CA LYS A 24 -4.99 -10.84 9.79
C LYS A 24 -4.52 -10.02 8.59
N PHE A 25 -4.56 -10.58 7.38
CA PHE A 25 -4.19 -9.87 6.16
C PHE A 25 -5.06 -8.63 5.92
N ARG A 26 -6.38 -8.76 6.08
CA ARG A 26 -7.33 -7.63 5.97
C ARG A 26 -7.02 -6.53 6.98
N LEU A 27 -6.71 -6.89 8.22
CA LEU A 27 -6.35 -5.94 9.28
C LEU A 27 -5.05 -5.19 8.96
N VAL A 28 -4.01 -5.92 8.57
CA VAL A 28 -2.71 -5.32 8.19
C VAL A 28 -2.87 -4.40 6.97
N THR A 29 -3.72 -4.77 6.01
CA THR A 29 -4.04 -3.91 4.86
C THR A 29 -4.70 -2.60 5.29
N VAL A 30 -5.64 -2.65 6.24
CA VAL A 30 -6.27 -1.43 6.79
C VAL A 30 -5.24 -0.58 7.53
N GLU A 31 -4.28 -1.18 8.22
CA GLU A 31 -3.22 -0.43 8.90
C GLU A 31 -2.26 0.26 7.91
N LEU A 32 -1.97 -0.40 6.78
CA LEU A 32 -1.26 0.22 5.68
C LEU A 32 -2.04 1.42 5.10
N LEU A 33 -3.37 1.29 4.96
CA LEU A 33 -4.23 2.40 4.54
C LEU A 33 -4.19 3.57 5.53
N ARG A 34 -4.21 3.30 6.85
CA ARG A 34 -4.07 4.33 7.88
C ARG A 34 -2.73 5.04 7.78
N THR A 35 -1.65 4.28 7.57
CA THR A 35 -0.30 4.81 7.38
C THR A 35 -0.24 5.73 6.16
N ALA A 36 -0.79 5.31 5.02
CA ALA A 36 -0.89 6.17 3.83
C ALA A 36 -1.77 7.40 4.10
N LYS A 37 -2.88 7.27 4.83
CA LYS A 37 -3.79 8.39 5.16
C LYS A 37 -3.14 9.47 6.01
N LYS A 38 -2.07 9.18 6.77
CA LYS A 38 -1.28 10.21 7.47
C LYS A 38 -0.64 11.22 6.52
N ARG A 39 -0.45 10.84 5.24
CA ARG A 39 0.27 11.64 4.24
C ARG A 39 -0.59 12.07 3.06
N TYR A 40 -1.65 11.33 2.77
CA TYR A 40 -2.55 11.60 1.66
C TYR A 40 -3.95 12.01 2.14
N THR A 41 -4.58 12.94 1.44
CA THR A 41 -6.00 13.26 1.65
C THR A 41 -6.89 12.12 1.17
N TYR A 42 -8.15 12.06 1.62
CA TYR A 42 -9.09 11.06 1.10
C TYR A 42 -9.32 11.18 -0.40
N ARG A 43 -9.30 12.40 -0.95
CA ARG A 43 -9.42 12.63 -2.40
C ARG A 43 -8.23 12.04 -3.16
N ALA A 44 -7.00 12.23 -2.65
CA ALA A 44 -5.81 11.63 -3.24
C ALA A 44 -5.82 10.10 -3.16
N LEU A 45 -6.25 9.53 -2.03
CA LEU A 45 -6.40 8.08 -1.88
C LEU A 45 -7.49 7.52 -2.80
N LYS A 46 -8.62 8.23 -3.01
CA LYS A 46 -9.63 7.86 -4.01
C LYS A 46 -9.02 7.78 -5.40
N ALA A 47 -8.27 8.80 -5.81
CA ALA A 47 -7.63 8.82 -7.13
C ALA A 47 -6.66 7.65 -7.34
N LYS A 48 -5.94 7.24 -6.28
CA LYS A 48 -4.98 6.14 -6.34
C LYS A 48 -5.62 4.76 -6.27
N THR A 49 -6.65 4.58 -5.43
CA THR A 49 -7.27 3.28 -5.12
C THR A 49 -8.53 2.99 -5.92
N GLY A 50 -9.14 4.00 -6.55
CA GLY A 50 -10.45 3.90 -7.20
C GLY A 50 -11.63 3.80 -6.22
N LEU A 51 -11.38 3.75 -4.91
CA LEU A 51 -12.43 3.59 -3.91
C LEU A 51 -13.07 4.93 -3.53
N PRO A 52 -14.41 4.98 -3.35
CA PRO A 52 -15.08 6.18 -2.85
C PRO A 52 -14.53 6.64 -1.50
N VAL A 53 -14.52 7.96 -1.28
CA VAL A 53 -14.07 8.57 -0.01
C VAL A 53 -14.81 8.01 1.19
N THR A 54 -16.12 7.76 1.06
CA THR A 54 -16.95 7.18 2.12
C THR A 54 -16.48 5.78 2.50
N VAL A 55 -16.13 4.94 1.51
CA VAL A 55 -15.58 3.59 1.71
C VAL A 55 -14.22 3.67 2.42
N LEU A 56 -13.32 4.51 1.92
CA LEU A 56 -12.00 4.71 2.52
C LEU A 56 -12.09 5.23 3.96
N SER A 57 -13.03 6.13 4.25
CA SER A 57 -13.25 6.64 5.60
C SER A 57 -13.72 5.55 6.55
N ARG A 58 -14.66 4.70 6.12
CA ARG A 58 -15.14 3.56 6.92
C ARG A 58 -14.00 2.60 7.26
N TYR A 59 -13.14 2.27 6.29
CA TYR A 59 -11.98 1.41 6.50
C TYR A 59 -10.95 2.04 7.45
N VAL A 60 -10.55 3.30 7.21
CA VAL A 60 -9.59 4.02 8.08
C VAL A 60 -10.09 4.09 9.52
N LYS A 61 -11.38 4.37 9.71
CA LYS A 61 -11.99 4.44 11.05
C LYS A 61 -12.29 3.06 11.66
N GLY A 62 -12.15 1.97 10.90
CA GLY A 62 -12.38 0.60 11.39
C GLY A 62 -13.86 0.20 11.54
N HIS A 63 -14.80 0.95 10.96
CA HIS A 63 -16.23 0.61 11.05
C HIS A 63 -16.57 -0.67 10.27
N VAL A 64 -15.80 -0.95 9.22
CA VAL A 64 -15.98 -2.11 8.35
C VAL A 64 -14.60 -2.56 7.86
N LEU A 65 -14.39 -3.87 7.73
CA LEU A 65 -13.20 -4.41 7.08
C LEU A 65 -13.48 -4.69 5.60
N PRO A 66 -12.49 -4.48 4.70
CA PRO A 66 -12.62 -4.95 3.34
C PRO A 66 -12.76 -6.47 3.33
N ASN A 67 -13.53 -6.99 2.36
CA ASN A 67 -13.45 -8.41 2.06
C ASN A 67 -12.07 -8.75 1.50
N THR A 68 -11.75 -10.05 1.47
CA THR A 68 -10.46 -10.61 1.06
C THR A 68 -9.99 -10.06 -0.29
N GLU A 69 -10.88 -10.00 -1.29
CA GLU A 69 -10.53 -9.52 -2.63
C GLU A 69 -10.24 -8.01 -2.65
N ARG A 70 -11.09 -7.21 -1.97
CA ARG A 70 -10.87 -5.77 -1.83
C ARG A 70 -9.61 -5.46 -1.04
N ALA A 71 -9.28 -6.26 -0.03
CA ALA A 71 -8.04 -6.12 0.73
C ALA A 71 -6.82 -6.35 -0.16
N ARG A 72 -6.83 -7.38 -1.02
CA ARG A 72 -5.73 -7.63 -1.97
C ARG A 72 -5.53 -6.49 -2.95
N GLN A 73 -6.61 -5.97 -3.54
CA GLN A 73 -6.56 -4.83 -4.46
C GLN A 73 -5.98 -3.59 -3.76
N LEU A 74 -6.44 -3.32 -2.54
CA LEU A 74 -5.99 -2.19 -1.74
C LEU A 74 -4.51 -2.33 -1.36
N TRP A 75 -4.08 -3.52 -0.93
CA TRP A 75 -2.69 -3.83 -0.62
C TRP A 75 -1.77 -3.58 -1.80
N LYS A 76 -2.11 -4.08 -2.99
CA LYS A 76 -1.32 -3.91 -4.22
C LYS A 76 -1.10 -2.45 -4.58
N THR A 77 -2.09 -1.60 -4.36
CA THR A 77 -1.99 -0.17 -4.63
C THR A 77 -1.20 0.56 -3.54
N LEU A 78 -1.50 0.29 -2.27
CA LEU A 78 -0.89 1.00 -1.15
C LEU A 78 0.57 0.65 -0.93
N SER A 79 0.95 -0.62 -1.13
CA SER A 79 2.34 -1.07 -0.98
C SER A 79 3.26 -0.31 -1.93
N LYS A 80 2.85 -0.11 -3.18
CA LYS A 80 3.59 0.69 -4.17
C LYS A 80 3.80 2.13 -3.72
N ILE A 81 2.78 2.76 -3.15
CA ILE A 81 2.83 4.16 -2.72
C ILE A 81 3.77 4.32 -1.51
N VAL A 82 3.66 3.43 -0.53
CA VAL A 82 4.45 3.50 0.70
C VAL A 82 5.91 3.09 0.46
N SER A 83 6.16 2.07 -0.38
CA SER A 83 7.52 1.67 -0.76
C SER A 83 8.26 2.78 -1.51
N LEU A 84 7.62 3.40 -2.51
CA LEU A 84 8.22 4.52 -3.25
C LEU A 84 8.60 5.68 -2.34
N GLU A 85 7.75 6.00 -1.36
CA GLU A 85 8.06 7.05 -0.39
C GLU A 85 9.29 6.72 0.48
N LYS A 86 9.40 5.45 0.91
CA LYS A 86 10.56 4.99 1.69
C LYS A 86 11.84 5.08 0.86
N GLU A 87 11.79 4.67 -0.41
CA GLU A 87 12.93 4.78 -1.33
C GLU A 87 13.32 6.24 -1.59
N LEU A 88 12.35 7.11 -1.88
CA LEU A 88 12.60 8.53 -2.10
C LEU A 88 13.24 9.18 -0.87
N LYS A 89 12.73 8.90 0.33
CA LYS A 89 13.33 9.40 1.58
C LYS A 89 14.72 8.85 1.87
N SER A 90 14.99 7.60 1.53
CA SER A 90 16.33 7.03 1.71
C SER A 90 17.37 7.61 0.75
N ARG A 91 16.94 8.03 -0.45
CA ARG A 91 17.79 8.67 -1.46
C ARG A 91 18.02 10.15 -1.17
N ILE A 92 17.05 10.81 -0.53
CA ILE A 92 17.20 12.18 -0.03
C ILE A 92 17.83 12.13 1.37
N LYS A 93 19.12 11.81 1.45
CA LYS A 93 19.91 12.10 2.66
C LYS A 93 20.27 13.58 2.64
N PHE A 94 19.65 14.36 3.52
CA PHE A 94 20.06 15.73 3.77
C PHE A 94 21.46 15.71 4.41
N ASN A 95 22.47 16.25 3.72
CA ASN A 95 23.71 16.63 4.38
C ASN A 95 23.43 17.80 5.34
N LYS A 96 24.27 17.96 6.36
CA LYS A 96 24.09 18.95 7.45
C LYS A 96 23.97 20.41 6.97
N ASP A 97 24.24 20.67 5.70
CA ASP A 97 24.19 21.97 5.05
C ASP A 97 23.05 22.14 4.01
N GLY A 98 22.13 21.17 3.90
CA GLY A 98 20.86 21.37 3.18
C GLY A 98 20.88 21.29 1.64
N TYR A 99 21.97 20.84 1.00
CA TYR A 99 22.04 20.68 -0.46
C TYR A 99 21.68 19.27 -0.95
N PHE A 100 21.01 19.22 -2.11
CA PHE A 100 20.58 18.00 -2.81
C PHE A 100 21.71 17.55 -3.76
N ASP A 101 22.34 16.42 -3.49
CA ASP A 101 23.38 15.87 -4.36
C ASP A 101 22.75 14.95 -5.42
N ASN A 102 22.77 15.40 -6.69
CA ASN A 102 22.22 14.69 -7.84
C ASN A 102 23.26 13.84 -8.60
N THR A 103 24.44 13.58 -8.03
CA THR A 103 25.49 12.82 -8.74
C THR A 103 25.19 11.33 -8.99
N SER A 104 24.05 10.79 -8.54
CA SER A 104 23.64 9.41 -8.85
C SER A 104 22.68 9.28 -10.03
N ILE A 105 22.38 10.37 -10.75
CA ILE A 105 21.62 10.36 -12.01
C ILE A 105 22.58 10.72 -13.15
N VAL A 106 23.48 9.81 -13.48
CA VAL A 106 24.16 9.76 -14.79
C VAL A 106 24.09 8.31 -15.26
#